data_AF-A0A2L2YEG7-F1
#
_entry.id   AF-A0A2L2YEG7-F1
#
_cell.length_a   1.000
_cell.length_b   1.000
_cell.length_c   1.000
_cell.angle_alpha   90.00
_cell.angle_beta   90.00
_cell.angle_gamma   90.00
#
_symmetry.space_group_name_H-M   'P 1'
#
loop_
_entity.id
_entity.type
_entity.pdbx_description
1 polymer ?
#
loop_
_entity_poly.entity_id
_entity_poly.type
_entity_poly.pdbx_seq_one_letter_code
_entity_poly.pdbx_strand_id
1 'polypeptide(L)' 'FRRLDAIYGNYKKNSTTKKTYNLPMHKMTTADLARMLKSLEIRKAIRPPINKVQRYILKMNPLKNIRVMQKLNPFAAVM' A
#
# COMPACT_ATOMS: atom_id res chain seq x y z
N PHE A 1 6.46 -37.87 -8.68
CA PHE A 1 5.52 -37.04 -7.89
C PHE A 1 4.82 -37.77 -6.74
N ARG A 2 4.27 -38.99 -6.92
CA ARG A 2 3.52 -39.71 -5.86
C ARG A 2 4.27 -39.91 -4.52
N ARG A 3 5.61 -40.01 -4.57
CA ARG A 3 6.45 -40.17 -3.36
C ARG A 3 6.54 -38.91 -2.48
N LEU A 4 6.17 -37.73 -2.97
CA LEU A 4 6.29 -36.48 -2.18
C LEU A 4 5.36 -36.46 -0.97
N ASP A 5 4.14 -36.99 -1.10
CA ASP A 5 3.18 -37.08 0.00
C ASP A 5 3.69 -38.03 1.11
N ALA A 6 4.43 -39.09 0.77
CA ALA A 6 5.06 -39.95 1.77
C ALA A 6 6.21 -39.24 2.52
N ILE A 7 7.02 -38.44 1.80
CA ILE A 7 8.20 -37.75 2.34
C ILE A 7 7.82 -36.54 3.19
N TYR A 8 6.82 -35.77 2.79
CA TYR A 8 6.45 -34.51 3.47
C TYR A 8 5.11 -34.59 4.20
N GLY A 9 4.18 -35.43 3.74
CA GLY A 9 2.81 -35.43 4.22
C GLY A 9 1.98 -34.29 3.62
N ASN A 10 0.87 -34.02 4.28
CA ASN A 10 -0.05 -32.94 3.97
C ASN A 10 -0.56 -32.29 5.28
N TYR A 11 -1.37 -31.25 5.20
CA TYR A 11 -1.88 -30.55 6.41
C TYR A 11 -2.74 -31.43 7.35
N LYS A 12 -3.21 -32.60 6.91
CA LYS A 12 -4.01 -33.54 7.71
C LYS A 12 -3.21 -34.74 8.21
N LYS A 13 -2.16 -35.15 7.50
CA LYS A 13 -1.36 -36.36 7.76
C LYS A 13 0.12 -36.02 7.77
N ASN A 14 0.80 -36.40 8.85
CA ASN A 14 2.23 -36.18 9.01
C ASN A 14 3.07 -37.03 8.02
N SER A 15 4.35 -36.69 7.88
CA SER A 15 5.29 -37.47 7.06
C SER A 15 5.45 -38.90 7.59
N THR A 16 5.52 -39.87 6.68
CA THR A 16 5.83 -41.27 7.00
C THR A 16 7.32 -41.54 7.04
N THR A 17 8.11 -40.77 6.29
CA THR A 17 9.57 -40.97 6.19
C THR A 17 10.33 -40.12 7.20
N LYS A 18 9.91 -38.86 7.39
CA LYS A 18 10.57 -37.91 8.30
C LYS A 18 9.91 -37.97 9.68
N LYS A 19 10.64 -38.46 10.67
CA LYS A 19 10.17 -38.52 12.05
C LYS A 19 9.86 -37.12 12.57
N THR A 20 8.73 -36.96 13.26
CA THR A 20 8.28 -35.70 13.90
C THR A 20 8.15 -34.48 12.98
N TYR A 21 8.02 -34.69 11.67
CA TYR A 21 7.86 -33.59 10.70
C TYR A 21 6.40 -33.43 10.25
N ASN A 22 5.93 -32.19 10.20
CA ASN A 22 4.67 -31.78 9.57
C ASN A 22 4.88 -30.49 8.75
N LEU A 23 4.01 -30.23 7.77
CA LEU A 23 4.06 -29.02 6.96
C LEU A 23 3.82 -27.77 7.84
N PRO A 24 4.61 -26.71 7.66
CA PRO A 24 4.34 -25.43 8.31
C PRO A 24 2.99 -24.85 7.87
N MET A 25 2.24 -24.33 8.84
CA MET A 25 0.97 -23.65 8.56
C MET A 25 1.22 -22.34 7.81
N HIS A 26 0.37 -22.07 6.82
CA HIS A 26 0.41 -20.80 6.11
C HIS A 26 -0.05 -19.67 7.04
N LYS A 27 0.67 -18.55 7.04
CA LYS A 27 0.32 -17.37 7.85
C LYS A 27 -0.90 -16.61 7.27
N MET A 28 -1.12 -16.71 5.96
CA MET A 28 -2.24 -16.09 5.26
C MET A 28 -2.95 -17.12 4.38
N THR A 29 -4.27 -17.23 4.50
CA THR A 29 -5.07 -18.20 3.74
C THR A 29 -5.13 -17.88 2.25
N THR A 30 -5.13 -16.59 1.90
CA THR A 30 -5.12 -16.13 0.51
C THR A 30 -3.98 -15.15 0.30
N ALA A 31 -3.11 -15.43 -0.67
CA ALA A 31 -1.98 -14.56 -1.01
C ALA A 31 -2.34 -13.44 -2.02
N ASP A 32 -3.58 -13.44 -2.55
CA ASP A 32 -4.03 -12.41 -3.50
C ASP A 32 -4.53 -11.16 -2.77
N LEU A 33 -3.59 -10.25 -2.52
CA LEU A 33 -3.87 -8.96 -1.89
C LEU A 33 -4.74 -8.06 -2.78
N ALA A 34 -4.58 -8.12 -4.10
CA ALA A 34 -5.31 -7.27 -5.03
C ALA A 34 -6.81 -7.58 -5.00
N ARG A 35 -7.18 -8.86 -4.91
CA ARG A 35 -8.57 -9.27 -4.71
C ARG A 35 -9.12 -8.79 -3.37
N MET A 36 -8.36 -8.94 -2.28
CA MET A 36 -8.79 -8.49 -0.95
C MET A 36 -9.07 -6.99 -0.93
N LEU A 37 -8.12 -6.15 -1.39
CA LEU A 37 -8.30 -4.70 -1.40
C LEU A 37 -9.43 -4.21 -2.32
N LYS A 38 -9.86 -5.04 -3.28
CA LYS A 38 -10.98 -4.76 -4.17
C LYS A 38 -12.33 -5.26 -3.63
N SER A 39 -12.36 -5.97 -2.50
CA SER A 39 -13.61 -6.50 -1.94
C SER A 39 -14.55 -5.36 -1.50
N LEU A 40 -15.85 -5.58 -1.67
CA LEU A 40 -16.88 -4.59 -1.31
C LEU A 40 -16.89 -4.31 0.20
N GLU A 41 -16.66 -5.34 1.00
CA GLU A 41 -16.60 -5.26 2.47
C GLU A 41 -15.52 -4.28 2.92
N ILE A 42 -14.32 -4.39 2.34
CA ILE A 42 -13.18 -3.53 2.66
C ILE A 42 -13.43 -2.11 2.11
N ARG A 43 -13.89 -1.99 0.86
CA ARG A 43 -14.15 -0.69 0.24
C ARG A 43 -15.25 0.11 0.94
N LYS A 44 -16.25 -0.54 1.52
CA LYS A 44 -17.32 0.12 2.28
C LYS A 44 -16.82 0.77 3.57
N ALA A 45 -15.76 0.22 4.17
CA ALA A 45 -15.20 0.73 5.43
C ALA A 45 -14.12 1.82 5.24
N ILE A 46 -13.54 1.92 4.03
CA ILE A 46 -12.41 2.82 3.76
C ILE A 46 -12.89 4.22 3.35
N ARG A 47 -12.11 5.24 3.73
CA ARG A 47 -12.32 6.64 3.32
C ARG A 47 -11.89 6.87 1.86
N PRO A 48 -12.47 7.86 1.16
CA PRO A 48 -12.02 8.19 -0.20
C PRO A 48 -10.53 8.57 -0.23
N PRO A 49 -9.82 8.27 -1.34
CA PRO A 49 -8.40 8.55 -1.44
C PRO A 49 -8.13 10.05 -1.58
N ILE A 50 -7.06 10.53 -0.93
CA ILE A 50 -6.57 11.90 -1.09
C ILE A 50 -5.45 11.90 -2.14
N ASN A 51 -5.78 12.29 -3.37
CA ASN A 51 -4.84 12.26 -4.49
C ASN A 51 -4.03 13.57 -4.66
N LYS A 52 -4.06 14.46 -3.66
CA LYS A 52 -3.38 15.76 -3.72
C LYS A 52 -1.89 15.60 -3.40
N VAL A 53 -1.05 15.71 -4.42
CA VAL A 53 0.41 15.78 -4.26
C VAL A 53 0.83 17.21 -3.94
N GLN A 54 1.29 17.46 -2.72
CA GLN A 54 1.90 18.74 -2.35
C GLN A 54 3.36 18.75 -2.80
N ARG A 55 3.67 19.56 -3.81
CA ARG A 55 5.05 19.74 -4.28
C ARG A 55 5.73 20.86 -3.49
N TYR A 56 7.05 20.76 -3.34
CA TYR A 56 7.86 21.85 -2.80
C TYR A 56 7.66 23.11 -3.65
N ILE A 57 7.34 24.22 -2.98
CA ILE A 57 7.17 25.52 -3.63
C ILE A 57 8.45 26.31 -3.39
N LEU A 58 9.15 26.68 -4.46
CA LEU A 58 10.31 27.55 -4.35
C LEU A 58 9.88 28.94 -3.88
N LYS A 59 10.47 29.41 -2.78
CA LYS A 59 10.21 30.75 -2.26
C LYS A 59 10.86 31.80 -3.16
N MET A 60 10.04 32.47 -3.94
CA MET A 60 10.45 33.58 -4.79
C MET A 60 10.49 34.89 -3.96
N ASN A 61 11.48 35.74 -4.21
CA ASN A 61 11.57 37.05 -3.56
C ASN A 61 10.50 38.00 -4.14
N PRO A 62 9.53 38.49 -3.34
CA PRO A 62 8.45 39.36 -3.82
C PRO A 62 8.94 40.73 -4.27
N LEU A 63 10.04 41.24 -3.70
CA LEU A 63 10.63 42.52 -4.12
C LEU A 63 11.23 42.45 -5.53
N LYS A 64 11.59 41.24 -5.98
CA LYS A 64 12.11 40.98 -7.34
C LYS A 64 11.06 40.40 -8.28
N ASN A 65 9.93 39.89 -7.76
CA ASN A 65 8.91 39.20 -8.53
C ASN A 65 7.52 39.79 -8.26
N ILE A 66 7.05 40.61 -9.21
CA ILE A 66 5.80 41.38 -9.12
C ILE A 66 4.59 40.45 -8.93
N ARG A 67 4.52 39.29 -9.60
CA ARG A 67 3.38 38.37 -9.47
C ARG A 67 3.25 37.81 -8.05
N VAL A 68 4.38 37.55 -7.41
CA VAL A 68 4.42 37.06 -6.04
C VAL A 68 4.05 38.19 -5.07
N MET A 69 4.54 39.41 -5.31
CA MET A 69 4.13 40.58 -4.55
C MET A 69 2.63 40.82 -4.65
N GLN A 70 2.04 40.80 -5.85
CA GLN A 70 0.61 41.00 -6.06
C GLN A 70 -0.25 39.94 -5.37
N LYS A 71 0.20 38.67 -5.38
CA LYS A 71 -0.49 37.59 -4.67
C LYS A 71 -0.47 37.77 -3.15
N LEU A 72 0.61 38.36 -2.61
CA LEU A 72 0.75 38.62 -1.18
C LEU A 72 0.07 39.93 -0.76
N ASN A 73 0.18 40.97 -1.59
CA ASN A 73 -0.33 42.31 -1.38
C ASN A 73 -0.94 42.87 -2.70
N PRO A 74 -2.27 42.81 -2.86
CA PRO A 74 -2.97 43.35 -4.03
C PRO A 74 -2.82 44.87 -4.20
N PHE A 75 -2.58 45.64 -3.13
CA PHE A 75 -2.40 47.10 -3.20
C PHE A 75 -1.14 47.50 -4.00
N ALA A 76 -0.12 46.63 -4.03
CA ALA A 76 1.10 46.86 -4.80
C ALA A 76 0.88 46.85 -6.33
N ALA A 77 -0.32 46.52 -6.82
CA ALA A 77 -0.68 46.66 -8.22
C ALA A 77 -1.26 48.05 -8.56
N VAL A 78 -1.73 48.79 -7.55
CA VAL A 78 -2.44 50.07 -7.72
C VAL A 78 -1.53 51.26 -7.42
N MET A 79 -0.56 51.08 -6.52
CA MET A 79 0.51 52.04 -6.24
C MET A 79 1.62 51.96 -7.29
#